data_AF-A0A0W8FPC8-F1
#
_entry.id   AF-A0A0W8FPC8-F1
#
_cell.length_a   1.000
_cell.length_b   1.000
_cell.length_c   1.000
_cell.angle_alpha   90.00
_cell.angle_beta   90.00
_cell.angle_gamma   90.00
#
_symmetry.space_group_name_H-M   'P 1'
#
loop_
_entity.id
_entity.type
_entity.pdbx_description
1 polymer ?
#
loop_
_entity_poly.entity_id
_entity_poly.type
_entity_poly.pdbx_seq_one_letter_code
_entity_poly.pdbx_strand_id
1 'polypeptide(L)'
;MFKKLICTFIAVSFVFIAGVSFAEERNADRKSSEKLIVDIKFSPLFLLASPDNKRFAYMAENEKKRFIVVDGEKGKDYDAIVGALLFSPDSKHFAYGAQKDNKFFVVADGIEGRKYESIGSITFSPDGQRLFYNARMGDKGFVVIDGIEGKKYDGIGTALFFSPDSKRIAYGVKSDNNYFVVVDGVEGKKYESISSIIVFSPDSKHAAYWAQLGNKRFLVVDGKEGKYYDAVGNTIIFSPDSKRIAFVAQNGNKRFLVIDGQEGKHYDAIGNTLVFSPDSKRIIYAAQSGNKRFAVIDGKEEEYHDGVGTTIVFSPDSRRVAYVAQKEKKYSVVIDGKEGKQFDAIGNGSIVFSQDSKNVAYGAQSGNKRFVVLNGKEEKKFDDIGNKSLIFSPDSKYLAYVAQSDNKQFVVVGAKEEKFYDNIIISAMGRIVFDSSDRFHYLAVMNKGVYLVDVKIGGN
;
A
#
# COMPACT_ATOMS: atom_id res chain seq x y z
N MET A 1 97.38 -6.32 22.83
CA MET A 1 96.76 -7.40 22.03
C MET A 1 95.26 -7.40 22.32
N PHE A 2 94.40 -6.84 21.45
CA PHE A 2 93.61 -7.54 20.41
C PHE A 2 92.67 -8.62 21.01
N LYS A 3 91.33 -8.65 20.86
CA LYS A 3 90.40 -8.36 19.73
C LYS A 3 89.01 -7.97 20.29
N LYS A 4 88.32 -6.95 19.76
CA LYS A 4 87.15 -7.02 18.83
C LYS A 4 86.20 -8.22 18.98
N LEU A 5 84.92 -7.95 19.26
CA LEU A 5 83.82 -8.33 18.35
C LEU A 5 82.57 -7.45 18.56
N ILE A 6 81.96 -7.11 17.44
CA ILE A 6 80.75 -6.32 17.20
C ILE A 6 79.54 -7.27 17.23
N CYS A 7 78.41 -6.85 17.80
CA CYS A 7 77.10 -7.36 17.39
C CYS A 7 76.02 -6.28 17.57
N THR A 8 75.56 -5.80 16.43
CA THR A 8 74.43 -4.91 16.16
C THR A 8 73.10 -5.59 16.51
N PHE A 9 72.13 -4.90 17.12
CA PHE A 9 70.70 -5.18 16.90
C PHE A 9 69.83 -3.94 17.19
N ILE A 10 69.53 -3.25 16.09
CA ILE A 10 68.27 -2.64 15.65
C ILE A 10 67.21 -2.36 16.73
N ALA A 11 66.95 -1.07 16.94
CA ALA A 11 65.76 -0.55 17.59
C ALA A 11 64.52 -0.70 16.69
N VAL A 12 63.43 -1.26 17.22
CA VAL A 12 62.12 -1.28 16.58
C VAL A 12 61.15 -0.51 17.46
N SER A 13 60.87 0.73 17.06
CA SER A 13 59.78 1.54 17.61
C SER A 13 58.47 1.11 16.94
N PHE A 14 57.53 0.56 17.72
CA PHE A 14 56.17 0.31 17.26
C PHE A 14 55.35 1.61 17.32
N VAL A 15 55.09 2.21 16.16
CA VAL A 15 54.04 3.20 15.97
C VAL A 15 52.76 2.45 15.59
N PHE A 16 51.78 2.42 16.48
CA PHE A 16 50.42 1.97 16.15
C PHE A 16 49.74 3.04 15.29
N ILE A 17 49.75 2.84 13.97
CA ILE A 17 48.80 3.51 13.08
C ILE A 17 47.54 2.65 13.08
N ALA A 18 46.49 3.11 13.75
CA ALA A 18 45.16 2.55 13.63
C ALA A 18 44.67 2.79 12.19
N GLY A 19 44.88 1.81 11.32
CA GLY A 19 44.24 1.76 10.02
C GLY A 19 42.74 1.58 10.21
N VAL A 20 41.97 2.65 9.99
CA VAL A 20 40.55 2.55 9.72
C VAL A 20 40.42 1.74 8.44
N SER A 21 40.04 0.47 8.57
CA SER A 21 39.71 -0.39 7.44
C SER A 21 38.43 0.15 6.82
N PHE A 22 38.57 1.03 5.82
CA PHE A 22 37.56 1.16 4.79
C PHE A 22 37.56 -0.17 4.04
N ALA A 23 36.57 -1.00 4.31
CA ALA A 23 36.20 -2.03 3.35
C ALA A 23 35.79 -1.28 2.07
N GLU A 24 36.69 -1.22 1.10
CA GLU A 24 36.31 -1.01 -0.29
C GLU A 24 35.22 -2.04 -0.59
N GLU A 25 33.98 -1.57 -0.72
CA GLU A 25 32.91 -2.34 -1.33
C GLU A 25 33.40 -2.73 -2.72
N ARG A 26 33.92 -3.96 -2.85
CA ARG A 26 34.27 -4.54 -4.14
C ARG A 26 33.10 -4.31 -5.07
N ASN A 27 33.38 -3.64 -6.19
CA ASN A 27 32.42 -3.42 -7.26
C ASN A 27 31.82 -4.77 -7.67
N ALA A 28 30.66 -5.11 -7.13
CA ALA A 28 29.88 -6.21 -7.66
C ALA A 28 29.51 -5.83 -9.10
N ASP A 29 29.96 -6.64 -10.07
CA ASP A 29 29.52 -6.53 -11.46
C ASP A 29 27.99 -6.60 -11.48
N ARG A 30 27.38 -5.59 -12.11
CA ARG A 30 25.93 -5.54 -12.32
C ARG A 30 25.65 -5.91 -13.76
N LYS A 31 24.72 -6.84 -13.95
CA LYS A 31 24.20 -7.18 -15.28
C LYS A 31 22.77 -6.70 -15.36
N SER A 32 22.48 -5.89 -16.38
CA SER A 32 21.14 -5.40 -16.67
C SER A 32 20.70 -5.85 -18.07
N SER A 33 19.43 -6.19 -18.22
CA SER A 33 18.81 -6.41 -19.54
C SER A 33 17.53 -5.60 -19.67
N GLU A 34 17.24 -5.15 -20.89
CA GLU A 34 16.07 -4.35 -21.22
C GLU A 34 15.22 -5.09 -22.27
N LYS A 35 13.95 -5.30 -21.99
CA LYS A 35 12.99 -5.90 -22.92
C LYS A 35 11.87 -4.91 -23.23
N LEU A 36 11.72 -4.51 -24.49
CA LEU A 36 10.56 -3.76 -24.96
C LEU A 36 9.31 -4.63 -24.82
N ILE A 37 8.27 -4.12 -24.16
CA ILE A 37 7.08 -4.93 -23.85
C ILE A 37 5.84 -4.55 -24.66
N VAL A 38 5.74 -3.29 -25.11
CA VAL A 38 4.56 -2.82 -25.83
C VAL A 38 4.95 -2.25 -27.20
N ASP A 39 4.41 -2.87 -28.25
CA ASP A 39 4.36 -2.34 -29.63
C ASP A 39 2.91 -1.92 -29.92
N ILE A 40 2.63 -0.62 -29.81
CA ILE A 40 1.28 -0.05 -29.80
C ILE A 40 0.73 -0.03 -31.23
N LYS A 41 -0.09 -1.04 -31.58
CA LYS A 41 -0.75 -1.14 -32.90
C LYS A 41 -1.97 -0.22 -33.07
N PHE A 42 -2.64 0.12 -31.96
CA PHE A 42 -3.77 1.05 -31.93
C PHE A 42 -3.53 2.08 -30.84
N SER A 43 -3.79 3.37 -31.11
CA SER A 43 -3.64 4.43 -30.11
C SER A 43 -4.54 4.15 -28.91
N PRO A 44 -3.97 3.87 -27.72
CA PRO A 44 -4.75 3.44 -26.57
C PRO A 44 -5.45 4.64 -25.95
N LEU A 45 -6.72 4.46 -25.61
CA LEU A 45 -7.47 5.41 -24.77
C LEU A 45 -7.13 5.22 -23.28
N PHE A 46 -6.74 3.99 -22.91
CA PHE A 46 -6.32 3.61 -21.56
C PHE A 46 -5.45 2.35 -21.63
N LEU A 47 -4.41 2.24 -20.79
CA LEU A 47 -3.51 1.09 -20.71
C LEU A 47 -3.29 0.66 -19.26
N LEU A 48 -3.20 -0.66 -19.05
CA LEU A 48 -3.05 -1.33 -17.76
C LEU A 48 -2.03 -2.45 -17.88
N ALA A 49 -1.13 -2.58 -16.90
CA ALA A 49 -0.28 -3.76 -16.72
C ALA A 49 -0.91 -4.68 -15.68
N SER A 50 -0.59 -5.98 -15.69
CA SER A 50 -0.94 -6.91 -14.61
C SER A 50 -0.08 -6.65 -13.35
N PRO A 51 -0.50 -7.12 -12.16
CA PRO A 51 0.26 -6.92 -10.91
C PRO A 51 1.74 -7.35 -10.95
N ASP A 52 2.07 -8.37 -11.74
CA ASP A 52 3.44 -8.87 -11.95
C ASP A 52 4.18 -8.19 -13.12
N ASN A 53 3.57 -7.19 -13.76
CA ASN A 53 4.09 -6.41 -14.89
C ASN A 53 4.45 -7.23 -16.14
N LYS A 54 3.89 -8.44 -16.28
CA LYS A 54 4.18 -9.33 -17.41
C LYS A 54 3.10 -9.36 -18.47
N ARG A 55 1.87 -8.95 -18.13
CA ARG A 55 0.74 -8.86 -19.05
C ARG A 55 0.25 -7.43 -19.16
N PHE A 56 -0.34 -7.13 -20.31
CA PHE A 56 -0.74 -5.77 -20.66
C PHE A 56 -2.08 -5.79 -21.36
N ALA A 57 -2.94 -4.84 -20.99
CA ALA A 57 -4.22 -4.65 -21.65
C ALA A 57 -4.46 -3.17 -21.91
N TYR A 58 -5.09 -2.85 -23.04
CA TYR A 58 -5.48 -1.49 -23.36
C TYR A 58 -6.81 -1.44 -24.08
N MET A 59 -7.52 -0.34 -23.88
CA MET A 59 -8.74 -0.03 -24.62
C MET A 59 -8.40 0.80 -25.85
N ALA A 60 -8.97 0.43 -26.98
CA ALA A 60 -8.90 1.20 -28.22
C ALA A 60 -10.30 1.36 -28.84
N GLU A 61 -10.39 2.27 -29.79
CA GLU A 61 -11.63 2.56 -30.53
C GLU A 61 -11.35 2.50 -32.03
N ASN A 62 -12.26 1.85 -32.77
CA ASN A 62 -12.27 1.85 -34.23
C ASN A 62 -13.72 1.90 -34.72
N GLU A 63 -14.01 2.73 -35.74
CA GLU A 63 -15.36 2.84 -36.33
C GLU A 63 -16.49 3.04 -35.30
N LYS A 64 -16.24 3.83 -34.24
CA LYS A 64 -17.14 4.09 -33.09
C LYS A 64 -17.44 2.87 -32.21
N LYS A 65 -16.71 1.77 -32.39
CA LYS A 65 -16.75 0.60 -31.51
C LYS A 65 -15.51 0.58 -30.65
N ARG A 66 -15.68 0.15 -29.41
CA ARG A 66 -14.57 -0.02 -28.45
C ARG A 66 -14.26 -1.48 -28.24
N PHE A 67 -12.99 -1.78 -28.05
CA PHE A 67 -12.50 -3.13 -27.79
C PHE A 67 -11.32 -3.08 -26.82
N ILE A 68 -11.06 -4.22 -26.18
CA ILE A 68 -9.88 -4.42 -25.35
C ILE A 68 -8.88 -5.27 -26.13
N VAL A 69 -7.61 -4.86 -26.10
CA VAL A 69 -6.48 -5.68 -26.53
C VAL A 69 -5.79 -6.19 -25.28
N VAL A 70 -5.58 -7.50 -25.17
CA VAL A 70 -4.82 -8.11 -24.07
C VAL A 70 -3.64 -8.85 -24.68
N ASP A 71 -2.43 -8.55 -24.21
CA ASP A 71 -1.18 -9.18 -24.66
C ASP A 71 -0.99 -9.16 -26.19
N GLY A 72 -1.50 -8.10 -26.83
CA GLY A 72 -1.46 -7.90 -28.29
C GLY A 72 -2.62 -8.54 -29.07
N GLU A 73 -3.47 -9.31 -28.42
CA GLU A 73 -4.64 -9.95 -29.02
C GLU A 73 -5.87 -9.07 -28.91
N LYS A 74 -6.48 -8.73 -30.06
CA LYS A 74 -7.69 -7.91 -30.12
C LYS A 74 -8.91 -8.72 -29.70
N GLY A 75 -9.64 -8.22 -28.70
CA GLY A 75 -10.96 -8.71 -28.33
C GLY A 75 -12.07 -8.28 -29.29
N LYS A 76 -13.31 -8.60 -28.92
CA LYS A 76 -14.51 -8.25 -29.68
C LYS A 76 -14.84 -6.76 -29.62
N ASP A 77 -15.59 -6.30 -30.61
CA ASP A 77 -16.07 -4.93 -30.73
C ASP A 77 -17.40 -4.73 -29.99
N TYR A 78 -17.49 -3.65 -29.20
CA TYR A 78 -18.64 -3.30 -28.37
C TYR A 78 -19.08 -1.86 -28.61
N ASP A 79 -20.34 -1.54 -28.25
CA ASP A 79 -20.86 -0.17 -28.30
C ASP A 79 -20.15 0.73 -27.29
N ALA A 80 -19.84 0.17 -26.11
CA ALA A 80 -19.01 0.79 -25.10
C ALA A 80 -18.29 -0.27 -24.26
N ILE A 81 -17.15 0.11 -23.70
CA ILE A 81 -16.55 -0.55 -22.54
C ILE A 81 -16.93 0.28 -21.33
N VAL A 82 -17.48 -0.36 -20.29
CA VAL A 82 -17.97 0.27 -19.07
C VAL A 82 -17.35 -0.37 -17.84
N GLY A 83 -17.22 0.38 -16.75
CA GLY A 83 -16.50 -0.09 -15.56
C GLY A 83 -14.98 -0.16 -15.79
N ALA A 84 -14.27 -0.81 -14.86
CA ALA A 84 -12.82 -0.92 -14.91
C ALA A 84 -12.40 -2.17 -15.69
N LEU A 85 -11.40 -2.02 -16.57
CA LEU A 85 -10.56 -3.12 -17.04
C LEU A 85 -9.62 -3.50 -15.90
N LEU A 86 -9.59 -4.78 -15.53
CA LEU A 86 -8.89 -5.27 -14.36
C LEU A 86 -8.15 -6.57 -14.69
N PHE A 87 -6.94 -6.72 -14.18
CA PHE A 87 -6.32 -8.02 -13.97
C PHE A 87 -6.62 -8.52 -12.56
N SER A 88 -6.80 -9.83 -12.43
CA SER A 88 -6.80 -10.52 -11.13
C SER A 88 -5.48 -10.32 -10.38
N PRO A 89 -5.48 -10.40 -9.04
CA PRO A 89 -4.28 -10.23 -8.23
C PRO A 89 -3.11 -11.16 -8.58
N ASP A 90 -3.42 -12.37 -9.09
CA ASP A 90 -2.42 -13.36 -9.52
C ASP A 90 -1.99 -13.21 -10.99
N SER A 91 -2.44 -12.13 -11.67
CA SER A 91 -2.20 -11.82 -13.07
C SER A 91 -2.76 -12.81 -14.09
N LYS A 92 -3.47 -13.88 -13.69
CA LYS A 92 -3.89 -14.94 -14.63
C LYS A 92 -5.17 -14.61 -15.38
N HIS A 93 -6.10 -13.94 -14.72
CA HIS A 93 -7.42 -13.59 -15.25
C HIS A 93 -7.54 -12.08 -15.50
N PHE A 94 -8.42 -11.70 -16.43
CA PHE A 94 -8.84 -10.31 -16.62
C PHE A 94 -10.36 -10.19 -16.79
N ALA A 95 -10.91 -9.03 -16.42
CA ALA A 95 -12.32 -8.73 -16.58
C ALA A 95 -12.58 -7.26 -16.91
N TYR A 96 -13.68 -7.01 -17.62
CA TYR A 96 -14.18 -5.67 -17.89
C TYR A 96 -15.69 -5.69 -18.12
N GLY A 97 -16.35 -4.55 -17.97
CA GLY A 97 -17.74 -4.39 -18.37
C GLY A 97 -17.84 -3.95 -19.83
N ALA A 98 -18.85 -4.45 -20.52
CA ALA A 98 -19.13 -4.09 -21.91
C ALA A 98 -20.61 -3.79 -22.10
N GLN A 99 -20.91 -3.00 -23.13
CA GLN A 99 -22.26 -2.70 -23.58
C GLN A 99 -22.43 -3.13 -25.03
N LYS A 100 -23.51 -3.87 -25.31
CA LYS A 100 -23.92 -4.25 -26.65
C LYS A 100 -25.44 -4.32 -26.73
N ASP A 101 -26.02 -3.71 -27.75
CA ASP A 101 -27.48 -3.72 -28.00
C ASP A 101 -28.27 -3.16 -26.80
N ASN A 102 -27.81 -2.04 -26.22
CA ASN A 102 -28.38 -1.42 -25.02
C ASN A 102 -28.42 -2.32 -23.76
N LYS A 103 -27.62 -3.38 -23.72
CA LYS A 103 -27.45 -4.23 -22.54
C LYS A 103 -26.01 -4.26 -22.08
N PHE A 104 -25.82 -4.39 -20.78
CA PHE A 104 -24.51 -4.43 -20.13
C PHE A 104 -24.19 -5.84 -19.64
N PHE A 105 -22.94 -6.24 -19.70
CA PHE A 105 -22.48 -7.54 -19.22
C PHE A 105 -21.01 -7.48 -18.86
N VAL A 106 -20.56 -8.41 -18.03
CA VAL A 106 -19.14 -8.58 -17.72
C VAL A 106 -18.52 -9.55 -18.72
N VAL A 107 -17.35 -9.20 -19.24
CA VAL A 107 -16.50 -10.08 -20.03
C VAL A 107 -15.36 -10.53 -19.12
N ALA A 108 -15.23 -11.84 -18.91
CA ALA A 108 -14.17 -12.45 -18.11
C ALA A 108 -13.35 -13.35 -19.02
N ASP A 109 -12.05 -13.10 -19.12
CA ASP A 109 -11.12 -13.85 -20.00
C ASP A 109 -11.62 -13.97 -21.45
N GLY A 110 -12.23 -12.90 -21.97
CA GLY A 110 -12.81 -12.85 -23.32
C GLY A 110 -14.18 -13.51 -23.47
N ILE A 111 -14.72 -14.13 -22.42
CA ILE A 111 -16.03 -14.78 -22.41
C ILE A 111 -17.11 -13.78 -21.96
N GLU A 112 -18.12 -13.55 -22.82
CA GLU A 112 -19.25 -12.68 -22.51
C GLU A 112 -20.20 -13.35 -21.51
N GLY A 113 -20.47 -12.67 -20.39
CA GLY A 113 -21.45 -13.10 -19.40
C GLY A 113 -22.89 -12.76 -19.79
N ARG A 114 -23.80 -12.94 -18.82
CA ARG A 114 -25.22 -12.62 -18.97
C ARG A 114 -25.44 -11.11 -19.13
N LYS A 115 -26.46 -10.75 -19.91
CA LYS A 115 -26.88 -9.37 -20.22
C LYS A 115 -27.85 -8.81 -19.18
N TYR A 116 -27.61 -7.58 -18.74
CA TYR A 116 -28.37 -6.83 -17.73
C TYR A 116 -28.72 -5.42 -18.21
N GLU A 117 -29.57 -4.72 -17.46
CA GLU A 117 -29.89 -3.31 -17.72
C GLU A 117 -28.83 -2.34 -17.23
N SER A 118 -28.11 -2.73 -16.18
CA SER A 118 -26.84 -2.11 -15.80
C SER A 118 -25.99 -3.08 -14.99
N ILE A 119 -24.69 -2.83 -14.99
CA ILE A 119 -23.70 -3.46 -14.11
C ILE A 119 -22.96 -2.35 -13.36
N GLY A 120 -22.39 -2.67 -12.21
CA GLY A 120 -21.55 -1.73 -11.46
C GLY A 120 -20.15 -2.26 -11.21
N SER A 121 -19.69 -2.16 -9.96
CA SER A 121 -18.35 -2.58 -9.54
C SER A 121 -18.08 -4.03 -9.95
N ILE A 122 -16.90 -4.26 -10.53
CA ILE A 122 -16.39 -5.58 -10.91
C ILE A 122 -15.12 -5.78 -10.07
N THR A 123 -14.96 -6.93 -9.44
CA THR A 123 -13.78 -7.21 -8.61
C THR A 123 -13.46 -8.69 -8.57
N PHE A 124 -12.17 -9.01 -8.58
CA PHE A 124 -11.68 -10.35 -8.32
C PHE A 124 -11.49 -10.56 -6.81
N SER A 125 -11.66 -11.79 -6.36
CA SER A 125 -11.22 -12.21 -5.03
C SER A 125 -9.71 -12.09 -4.85
N PRO A 126 -9.19 -11.97 -3.61
CA PRO A 126 -7.75 -11.86 -3.34
C PRO A 126 -6.86 -12.94 -3.99
N ASP A 127 -7.36 -14.17 -4.08
CA ASP A 127 -6.71 -15.30 -4.77
C ASP A 127 -6.90 -15.32 -6.29
N GLY A 128 -7.63 -14.37 -6.86
CA GLY A 128 -7.87 -14.21 -8.30
C GLY A 128 -8.88 -15.20 -8.90
N GLN A 129 -9.42 -16.14 -8.13
CA GLN A 129 -10.23 -17.25 -8.68
C GLN A 129 -11.71 -16.94 -8.81
N ARG A 130 -12.22 -15.93 -8.09
CA ARG A 130 -13.64 -15.61 -8.07
C ARG A 130 -13.88 -14.22 -8.64
N LEU A 131 -14.97 -14.07 -9.36
CA LEU A 131 -15.37 -12.80 -9.96
C LEU A 131 -16.72 -12.36 -9.42
N PHE A 132 -16.76 -11.13 -8.92
CA PHE A 132 -17.94 -10.52 -8.34
C PHE A 132 -18.31 -9.26 -9.11
N TYR A 133 -19.59 -9.06 -9.35
CA TYR A 133 -20.11 -7.76 -9.76
C TYR A 133 -21.55 -7.51 -9.32
N ASN A 134 -21.96 -6.24 -9.23
CA ASN A 134 -23.36 -5.90 -9.04
C ASN A 134 -24.07 -5.71 -10.39
N ALA A 135 -25.33 -6.15 -10.45
CA ALA A 135 -26.17 -6.05 -11.63
C ALA A 135 -27.57 -5.54 -11.27
N ARG A 136 -28.29 -5.03 -12.27
CA ARG A 136 -29.66 -4.56 -12.12
C ARG A 136 -30.57 -5.14 -13.20
N MET A 137 -31.77 -5.52 -12.78
CA MET A 137 -32.89 -5.86 -13.66
C MET A 137 -34.17 -5.24 -13.11
N GLY A 138 -34.79 -4.36 -13.87
CA GLY A 138 -35.95 -3.59 -13.43
C GLY A 138 -35.60 -2.63 -12.28
N ASP A 139 -36.43 -2.64 -11.26
CA ASP A 139 -36.24 -1.85 -10.04
C ASP A 139 -35.29 -2.50 -9.03
N LYS A 140 -34.87 -3.75 -9.25
CA LYS A 140 -34.05 -4.50 -8.29
C LYS A 140 -32.58 -4.62 -8.71
N GLY A 141 -31.70 -4.42 -7.73
CA GLY A 141 -30.29 -4.75 -7.79
C GLY A 141 -29.99 -6.11 -7.14
N PHE A 142 -28.94 -6.77 -7.60
CA PHE A 142 -28.43 -8.01 -7.01
C PHE A 142 -26.93 -8.13 -7.29
N VAL A 143 -26.32 -9.10 -6.64
CA VAL A 143 -24.91 -9.45 -6.81
C VAL A 143 -24.80 -10.67 -7.72
N VAL A 144 -23.75 -10.74 -8.51
CA VAL A 144 -23.41 -11.91 -9.31
C VAL A 144 -22.03 -12.37 -8.90
N ILE A 145 -21.94 -13.64 -8.52
CA ILE A 145 -20.72 -14.27 -8.02
C ILE A 145 -20.47 -15.48 -8.91
N ASP A 146 -19.34 -15.48 -9.61
CA ASP A 146 -18.94 -16.61 -10.47
C ASP A 146 -20.04 -16.97 -11.49
N GLY A 147 -20.73 -15.95 -12.00
CA GLY A 147 -21.85 -16.08 -12.94
C GLY A 147 -23.22 -16.43 -12.32
N ILE A 148 -23.29 -16.65 -11.00
CA ILE A 148 -24.51 -17.01 -10.29
C ILE A 148 -25.16 -15.77 -9.69
N GLU A 149 -26.43 -15.54 -10.01
CA GLU A 149 -27.21 -14.41 -9.49
C GLU A 149 -27.65 -14.66 -8.04
N GLY A 150 -27.41 -13.68 -7.17
CA GLY A 150 -27.90 -13.66 -5.80
C GLY A 150 -29.34 -13.16 -5.67
N LYS A 151 -29.78 -13.03 -4.42
CA LYS A 151 -31.09 -12.47 -4.08
C LYS A 151 -31.21 -11.01 -4.54
N LYS A 152 -32.41 -10.63 -4.97
CA LYS A 152 -32.77 -9.30 -5.48
C LYS A 152 -33.26 -8.39 -4.37
N TYR A 153 -32.81 -7.14 -4.38
CA TYR A 153 -33.13 -6.11 -3.39
C TYR A 153 -33.37 -4.75 -4.04
N ASP A 154 -33.89 -3.78 -3.29
CA ASP A 154 -34.13 -2.41 -3.79
C ASP A 154 -32.83 -1.67 -4.09
N GLY A 155 -31.77 -2.01 -3.36
CA GLY A 155 -30.44 -1.47 -3.60
C GLY A 155 -29.33 -2.38 -3.08
N ILE A 156 -28.23 -2.39 -3.82
CA ILE A 156 -26.97 -3.03 -3.42
C ILE A 156 -25.94 -1.92 -3.24
N GLY A 157 -25.18 -1.98 -2.15
CA GLY A 157 -24.06 -1.07 -1.92
C GLY A 157 -23.01 -1.16 -3.02
N THR A 158 -22.35 -0.04 -3.30
CA THR A 158 -21.32 0.04 -4.36
C THR A 158 -20.02 -0.67 -3.98
N ALA A 159 -19.72 -0.75 -2.69
CA ALA A 159 -18.55 -1.41 -2.14
C ALA A 159 -18.91 -2.82 -1.64
N LEU A 160 -18.01 -3.76 -1.95
CA LEU A 160 -18.19 -5.19 -1.83
C LEU A 160 -16.88 -5.76 -1.32
N PHE A 161 -16.95 -6.73 -0.42
CA PHE A 161 -15.79 -7.14 0.35
C PHE A 161 -15.65 -8.65 0.31
N PHE A 162 -14.49 -9.13 -0.17
CA PHE A 162 -14.04 -10.49 0.06
C PHE A 162 -13.28 -10.56 1.38
N SER A 163 -13.39 -11.69 2.07
CA SER A 163 -12.43 -12.00 3.13
C SER A 163 -11.02 -12.23 2.55
N PRO A 164 -9.96 -12.02 3.36
CA PRO A 164 -8.58 -12.26 2.91
C PRO A 164 -8.32 -13.64 2.31
N ASP A 165 -9.02 -14.69 2.77
CA ASP A 165 -8.92 -16.05 2.25
C ASP A 165 -9.81 -16.33 1.02
N SER A 166 -10.45 -15.31 0.45
CA SER A 166 -11.36 -15.37 -0.70
C SER A 166 -12.66 -16.18 -0.53
N LYS A 167 -12.89 -16.79 0.64
CA LYS A 167 -14.01 -17.72 0.83
C LYS A 167 -15.31 -17.01 1.17
N ARG A 168 -15.21 -15.90 1.88
CA ARG A 168 -16.37 -15.16 2.38
C ARG A 168 -16.59 -13.87 1.64
N ILE A 169 -17.83 -13.45 1.64
CA ILE A 169 -18.28 -12.22 0.98
C ILE A 169 -19.19 -11.44 1.89
N ALA A 170 -19.08 -10.11 1.84
CA ALA A 170 -20.00 -9.21 2.51
C ALA A 170 -20.37 -8.01 1.64
N TYR A 171 -21.63 -7.61 1.71
CA TYR A 171 -22.14 -6.45 0.99
C TYR A 171 -23.30 -5.78 1.72
N GLY A 172 -23.38 -4.46 1.57
CA GLY A 172 -24.49 -3.66 2.08
C GLY A 172 -25.72 -3.78 1.18
N VAL A 173 -26.89 -3.85 1.79
CA VAL A 173 -28.18 -3.98 1.11
C VAL A 173 -29.15 -2.94 1.63
N LYS A 174 -29.95 -2.38 0.71
CA LYS A 174 -31.17 -1.65 1.03
C LYS A 174 -32.39 -2.49 0.65
N SER A 175 -33.31 -2.66 1.59
CA SER A 175 -34.63 -3.24 1.35
C SER A 175 -35.66 -2.43 2.14
N ASP A 176 -36.68 -1.96 1.44
CA ASP A 176 -37.65 -0.99 1.92
C ASP A 176 -36.95 0.26 2.47
N ASN A 177 -37.25 0.63 3.72
CA ASN A 177 -36.63 1.73 4.45
C ASN A 177 -35.44 1.30 5.31
N ASN A 178 -34.95 0.07 5.16
CA ASN A 178 -33.92 -0.49 6.03
C ASN A 178 -32.63 -0.83 5.26
N TYR A 179 -31.53 -0.78 6.01
CA TYR A 179 -30.21 -1.17 5.54
C TYR A 179 -29.66 -2.30 6.41
N PHE A 180 -29.00 -3.27 5.79
CA PHE A 180 -28.34 -4.37 6.49
C PHE A 180 -27.18 -4.91 5.69
N VAL A 181 -26.28 -5.64 6.34
CA VAL A 181 -25.18 -6.35 5.69
C VAL A 181 -25.61 -7.79 5.45
N VAL A 182 -25.35 -8.29 4.24
CA VAL A 182 -25.41 -9.72 3.93
C VAL A 182 -23.99 -10.26 4.00
N VAL A 183 -23.79 -11.31 4.79
CA VAL A 183 -22.52 -12.04 4.87
C VAL A 183 -22.77 -13.49 4.45
N ASP A 184 -22.06 -13.96 3.43
CA ASP A 184 -22.18 -15.34 2.93
C ASP A 184 -23.63 -15.75 2.58
N GLY A 185 -24.41 -14.80 2.05
CA GLY A 185 -25.82 -14.99 1.71
C GLY A 185 -26.80 -14.88 2.89
N VAL A 186 -26.31 -14.71 4.11
CA VAL A 186 -27.13 -14.56 5.32
C VAL A 186 -27.39 -13.08 5.59
N GLU A 187 -28.67 -12.69 5.66
CA GLU A 187 -29.10 -11.33 5.99
C GLU A 187 -28.89 -11.02 7.47
N GLY A 188 -28.19 -9.91 7.75
CA GLY A 188 -28.01 -9.39 9.11
C GLY A 188 -29.23 -8.61 9.64
N LYS A 189 -29.06 -8.06 10.84
CA LYS A 189 -30.05 -7.17 11.47
C LYS A 189 -30.24 -5.90 10.63
N LYS A 190 -31.47 -5.39 10.61
CA LYS A 190 -31.89 -4.17 9.88
C LYS A 190 -31.66 -2.91 10.72
N TYR A 191 -31.17 -1.86 10.05
CA TYR A 191 -30.82 -0.56 10.64
C TYR A 191 -31.34 0.60 9.78
N GLU A 192 -31.38 1.79 10.36
CA GLU A 192 -31.72 3.04 9.65
C GLU A 192 -30.66 3.41 8.61
N SER A 193 -29.38 3.13 8.91
CA SER A 193 -28.30 3.15 7.95
C SER A 193 -27.12 2.28 8.41
N ILE A 194 -26.29 1.91 7.45
CA ILE A 194 -25.00 1.24 7.65
C ILE A 194 -23.92 2.01 6.91
N SER A 195 -22.67 1.88 7.35
CA SER A 195 -21.53 2.36 6.55
C SER A 195 -21.38 1.55 5.27
N SER A 196 -20.87 2.19 4.22
CA SER A 196 -20.45 1.52 2.99
C SER A 196 -19.17 0.67 3.16
N ILE A 197 -18.49 0.79 4.30
CA ILE A 197 -17.25 0.04 4.60
C ILE A 197 -17.59 -1.13 5.52
N ILE A 198 -17.26 -2.33 5.04
CA ILE A 198 -17.28 -3.58 5.82
C ILE A 198 -15.84 -4.11 5.84
N VAL A 199 -15.39 -4.59 6.99
CA VAL A 199 -14.00 -5.06 7.18
C VAL A 199 -14.02 -6.50 7.66
N PHE A 200 -13.28 -7.38 6.98
CA PHE A 200 -12.98 -8.71 7.49
C PHE A 200 -11.72 -8.69 8.34
N SER A 201 -11.67 -9.52 9.39
CA SER A 201 -10.44 -9.80 10.12
C SER A 201 -9.39 -10.46 9.21
N PRO A 202 -8.08 -10.29 9.49
CA PRO A 202 -7.02 -10.95 8.73
C PRO A 202 -7.17 -12.48 8.60
N ASP A 203 -7.67 -13.15 9.64
CA ASP A 203 -7.95 -14.59 9.64
C ASP A 203 -9.27 -14.97 8.94
N SER A 204 -9.96 -14.00 8.34
CA SER A 204 -11.22 -14.15 7.61
C SER A 204 -12.43 -14.57 8.44
N LYS A 205 -12.31 -14.70 9.78
CA LYS A 205 -13.40 -15.23 10.62
C LYS A 205 -14.42 -14.20 11.05
N HIS A 206 -14.03 -12.94 11.15
CA HIS A 206 -14.88 -11.88 11.70
C HIS A 206 -15.21 -10.85 10.62
N ALA A 207 -16.44 -10.35 10.61
CA ALA A 207 -16.86 -9.22 9.78
C ALA A 207 -17.35 -8.07 10.67
N ALA A 208 -16.86 -6.87 10.41
CA ALA A 208 -17.17 -5.68 11.18
C ALA A 208 -17.66 -4.52 10.29
N TYR A 209 -18.67 -3.79 10.76
CA TYR A 209 -19.21 -2.62 10.05
C TYR A 209 -19.87 -1.64 11.02
N TRP A 210 -20.03 -0.39 10.57
CA TRP A 210 -20.79 0.60 11.33
C TRP A 210 -22.28 0.50 11.03
N ALA A 211 -23.09 0.63 12.07
CA ALA A 211 -24.54 0.80 11.98
C ALA A 211 -24.98 2.07 12.72
N GLN A 212 -26.16 2.55 12.38
CA GLN A 212 -26.80 3.70 13.02
C GLN A 212 -28.22 3.36 13.46
N LEU A 213 -28.56 3.82 14.66
CA LEU A 213 -29.91 3.80 15.20
C LEU A 213 -30.18 5.15 15.90
N GLY A 214 -31.17 5.90 15.41
CA GLY A 214 -31.40 7.27 15.85
C GLY A 214 -30.17 8.15 15.59
N ASN A 215 -29.76 8.90 16.60
CA ASN A 215 -28.57 9.77 16.54
C ASN A 215 -27.26 9.08 16.95
N LYS A 216 -27.27 7.77 17.20
CA LYS A 216 -26.11 7.03 17.68
C LYS A 216 -25.55 6.09 16.62
N ARG A 217 -24.22 5.97 16.60
CA ARG A 217 -23.47 5.04 15.76
C ARG A 217 -22.73 4.02 16.62
N PHE A 218 -22.62 2.80 16.12
CA PHE A 218 -21.99 1.69 16.86
C PHE A 218 -21.37 0.69 15.90
N LEU A 219 -20.38 -0.04 16.41
CA LEU A 219 -19.74 -1.12 15.70
C LEU A 219 -20.61 -2.37 15.79
N VAL A 220 -20.79 -3.08 14.69
CA VAL A 220 -21.33 -4.44 14.67
C VAL A 220 -20.20 -5.39 14.29
N VAL A 221 -19.99 -6.43 15.09
CA VAL A 221 -19.03 -7.51 14.80
C VAL A 221 -19.79 -8.84 14.81
N ASP A 222 -19.79 -9.55 13.69
CA ASP A 222 -20.52 -10.82 13.52
C ASP A 222 -21.98 -10.75 13.97
N GLY A 223 -22.66 -9.66 13.63
CA GLY A 223 -24.06 -9.41 13.98
C GLY A 223 -24.29 -8.97 15.43
N LYS A 224 -23.24 -8.88 16.27
CA LYS A 224 -23.32 -8.38 17.64
C LYS A 224 -23.04 -6.89 17.71
N GLU A 225 -23.95 -6.16 18.34
CA GLU A 225 -23.86 -4.70 18.51
C GLU A 225 -22.90 -4.36 19.66
N GLY A 226 -22.02 -3.38 19.42
CA GLY A 226 -21.19 -2.78 20.45
C GLY A 226 -21.89 -1.62 21.16
N LYS A 227 -21.10 -0.82 21.89
CA LYS A 227 -21.57 0.41 22.54
C LYS A 227 -21.95 1.49 21.51
N TYR A 228 -22.85 2.37 21.92
CA TYR A 228 -23.42 3.46 21.13
C TYR A 228 -22.71 4.78 21.40
N TYR A 229 -22.29 5.47 20.36
CA TYR A 229 -21.52 6.71 20.41
C TYR A 229 -22.20 7.83 19.60
N ASP A 230 -21.93 9.09 19.92
CA ASP A 230 -22.44 10.24 19.14
C ASP A 230 -21.86 10.23 17.72
N ALA A 231 -20.59 9.87 17.60
CA ALA A 231 -19.97 9.60 16.31
C ALA A 231 -18.88 8.53 16.43
N VAL A 232 -18.51 7.98 15.28
CA VAL A 232 -17.43 7.00 15.12
C VAL A 232 -16.51 7.48 14.00
N GLY A 233 -15.24 7.09 14.08
CA GLY A 233 -14.24 7.37 13.05
C GLY A 233 -14.51 6.61 11.75
N ASN A 234 -13.69 6.88 10.74
CA ASN A 234 -13.84 6.27 9.42
C ASN A 234 -13.19 4.89 9.29
N THR A 235 -12.45 4.45 10.31
CA THR A 235 -11.60 3.25 10.24
C THR A 235 -11.92 2.29 11.37
N ILE A 236 -12.05 1.01 11.00
CA ILE A 236 -12.07 -0.15 11.90
C ILE A 236 -10.77 -0.91 11.58
N ILE A 237 -9.95 -1.20 12.59
CA ILE A 237 -8.76 -2.03 12.40
C ILE A 237 -8.85 -3.30 13.26
N PHE A 238 -8.50 -4.43 12.66
CA PHE A 238 -8.18 -5.65 13.40
C PHE A 238 -6.66 -5.70 13.64
N SER A 239 -6.25 -6.31 14.75
CA SER A 239 -4.85 -6.69 14.94
C SER A 239 -4.44 -7.77 13.91
N PRO A 240 -3.15 -7.87 13.54
CA PRO A 240 -2.68 -8.91 12.62
C PRO A 240 -3.08 -10.34 12.99
N ASP A 241 -3.12 -10.67 14.29
CA ASP A 241 -3.57 -11.97 14.80
C ASP A 241 -5.10 -12.14 14.86
N SER A 242 -5.85 -11.12 14.42
CA SER A 242 -7.32 -11.06 14.36
C SER A 242 -8.04 -11.09 15.70
N LYS A 243 -7.32 -11.05 16.82
CA LYS A 243 -7.92 -11.18 18.17
C LYS A 243 -8.38 -9.87 18.75
N ARG A 244 -7.90 -8.74 18.23
CA ARG A 244 -8.21 -7.42 18.73
C ARG A 244 -8.82 -6.54 17.66
N ILE A 245 -9.67 -5.62 18.09
CA ILE A 245 -10.30 -4.63 17.22
C ILE A 245 -10.18 -3.24 17.85
N ALA A 246 -9.81 -2.25 17.04
CA ALA A 246 -9.72 -0.87 17.48
C ALA A 246 -10.36 0.11 16.50
N PHE A 247 -10.91 1.19 17.07
CA PHE A 247 -11.55 2.26 16.32
C PHE A 247 -11.63 3.55 17.14
N VAL A 248 -11.79 4.69 16.46
CA VAL A 248 -12.04 5.97 17.13
C VAL A 248 -13.55 6.13 17.37
N ALA A 249 -13.92 6.53 18.58
CA ALA A 249 -15.27 6.92 18.94
C ALA A 249 -15.30 8.37 19.45
N GLN A 250 -16.49 8.95 19.50
CA GLN A 250 -16.73 10.31 20.00
C GLN A 250 -18.00 10.34 20.86
N ASN A 251 -17.87 10.96 22.03
CA ASN A 251 -18.99 11.37 22.90
C ASN A 251 -18.83 12.86 23.23
N GLY A 252 -19.87 13.65 22.97
CA GLY A 252 -19.81 15.11 22.97
C GLY A 252 -18.70 15.63 22.06
N ASN A 253 -17.82 16.46 22.61
CA ASN A 253 -16.73 17.10 21.87
C ASN A 253 -15.38 16.36 21.98
N LYS A 254 -15.35 15.18 22.59
CA LYS A 254 -14.11 14.43 22.83
C LYS A 254 -14.08 13.13 22.06
N ARG A 255 -12.90 12.82 21.51
CA ARG A 255 -12.61 11.57 20.81
C ARG A 255 -11.72 10.67 21.64
N PHE A 256 -11.93 9.36 21.56
CA PHE A 256 -11.14 8.36 22.27
C PHE A 256 -10.98 7.12 21.41
N LEU A 257 -9.89 6.39 21.64
CA LEU A 257 -9.69 5.09 21.02
C LEU A 257 -10.47 4.05 21.82
N VAL A 258 -11.23 3.20 21.15
CA VAL A 258 -11.84 2.01 21.72
C VAL A 258 -11.02 0.82 21.26
N ILE A 259 -10.60 -0.03 22.19
CA ILE A 259 -9.95 -1.30 21.88
C ILE A 259 -10.69 -2.42 22.60
N ASP A 260 -11.17 -3.41 21.86
CA ASP A 260 -11.87 -4.57 22.41
C ASP A 260 -13.08 -4.17 23.30
N GLY A 261 -13.77 -3.10 22.90
CA GLY A 261 -14.93 -2.52 23.62
C GLY A 261 -14.57 -1.63 24.82
N GLN A 262 -13.29 -1.51 25.16
CA GLN A 262 -12.79 -0.68 26.25
C GLN A 262 -12.41 0.72 25.74
N GLU A 263 -12.90 1.75 26.44
CA GLU A 263 -12.71 3.15 26.07
C GLU A 263 -11.42 3.69 26.68
N GLY A 264 -10.57 4.31 25.86
CA GLY A 264 -9.34 4.94 26.27
C GLY A 264 -9.51 6.37 26.80
N LYS A 265 -8.37 7.07 26.95
CA LYS A 265 -8.33 8.48 27.32
C LYS A 265 -9.01 9.35 26.24
N HIS A 266 -9.66 10.41 26.70
CA HIS A 266 -10.41 11.36 25.89
C HIS A 266 -9.54 12.54 25.44
N TYR A 267 -9.58 12.85 24.15
CA TYR A 267 -8.77 13.85 23.47
C TYR A 267 -9.64 14.83 22.67
N ASP A 268 -9.09 15.98 22.28
CA ASP A 268 -9.78 16.93 21.41
C ASP A 268 -9.91 16.38 19.98
N ALA A 269 -8.90 15.66 19.53
CA ALA A 269 -8.95 14.89 18.29
C ALA A 269 -8.07 13.65 18.35
N ILE A 270 -8.41 12.66 17.53
CA ILE A 270 -7.56 11.51 17.19
C ILE A 270 -7.48 11.46 15.67
N GLY A 271 -6.28 11.26 15.15
CA GLY A 271 -6.03 11.11 13.71
C GLY A 271 -6.63 9.82 13.14
N ASN A 272 -6.70 9.74 11.81
CA ASN A 272 -7.26 8.56 11.14
C ASN A 272 -6.27 7.38 11.02
N THR A 273 -4.99 7.59 11.37
CA THR A 273 -3.97 6.53 11.34
C THR A 273 -3.90 5.84 12.70
N LEU A 274 -4.37 4.59 12.73
CA LEU A 274 -4.26 3.66 13.85
C LEU A 274 -3.44 2.45 13.35
N VAL A 275 -2.43 2.02 14.10
CA VAL A 275 -1.56 0.92 13.67
C VAL A 275 -1.31 -0.04 14.82
N PHE A 276 -1.69 -1.30 14.65
CA PHE A 276 -1.20 -2.39 15.50
C PHE A 276 0.21 -2.81 15.07
N SER A 277 1.05 -3.21 16.02
CA SER A 277 2.32 -3.85 15.72
C SER A 277 2.13 -5.20 15.03
N PRO A 278 3.11 -5.68 14.23
CA PRO A 278 3.04 -7.01 13.60
C PRO A 278 2.74 -8.15 14.57
N ASP A 279 3.24 -8.10 15.80
CA ASP A 279 2.98 -9.10 16.85
C ASP A 279 1.63 -8.91 17.57
N SER A 280 0.82 -7.93 17.15
CA SER A 280 -0.54 -7.62 17.66
C SER A 280 -0.62 -7.10 19.09
N LYS A 281 0.52 -6.93 19.78
CA LYS A 281 0.54 -6.55 21.19
C LYS A 281 0.48 -5.05 21.41
N ARG A 282 1.01 -4.28 20.47
CA ARG A 282 1.17 -2.83 20.60
C ARG A 282 0.28 -2.07 19.64
N ILE A 283 -0.07 -0.84 20.00
CA ILE A 283 -0.84 0.06 19.15
C ILE A 283 -0.28 1.48 19.25
N ILE A 284 -0.28 2.18 18.11
CA ILE A 284 0.09 3.59 18.03
C ILE A 284 -0.94 4.38 17.23
N TYR A 285 -1.19 5.60 17.68
CA TYR A 285 -2.03 6.57 17.00
C TYR A 285 -1.62 8.01 17.32
N ALA A 286 -2.02 8.96 16.48
CA ALA A 286 -1.84 10.39 16.76
C ALA A 286 -3.06 10.96 17.48
N ALA A 287 -2.82 11.73 18.54
CA ALA A 287 -3.85 12.43 19.31
C ALA A 287 -3.56 13.94 19.39
N GLN A 288 -4.57 14.71 19.78
CA GLN A 288 -4.47 16.15 19.98
C GLN A 288 -5.08 16.54 21.33
N SER A 289 -4.38 17.40 22.06
CA SER A 289 -4.89 18.11 23.25
C SER A 289 -4.51 19.58 23.16
N GLY A 290 -5.50 20.46 23.21
CA GLY A 290 -5.35 21.88 22.90
C GLY A 290 -4.80 22.08 21.48
N ASN A 291 -3.72 22.87 21.38
CA ASN A 291 -3.04 23.18 20.13
C ASN A 291 -1.87 22.23 19.80
N LYS A 292 -1.63 21.20 20.61
CA LYS A 292 -0.51 20.27 20.45
C LYS A 292 -0.97 18.87 20.06
N ARG A 293 -0.15 18.22 19.24
CA ARG A 293 -0.34 16.84 18.78
C ARG A 293 0.79 15.95 19.28
N PHE A 294 0.50 14.68 19.53
CA PHE A 294 1.47 13.71 20.05
C PHE A 294 1.09 12.31 19.58
N ALA A 295 2.08 11.43 19.53
CA ALA A 295 1.82 10.01 19.39
C ALA A 295 1.38 9.44 20.74
N VAL A 296 0.45 8.48 20.72
CA VAL A 296 0.12 7.65 21.87
C VAL A 296 0.52 6.23 21.54
N ILE A 297 1.40 5.66 22.36
CA ILE A 297 1.96 4.32 22.18
C ILE A 297 1.53 3.49 23.38
N ASP A 298 0.72 2.45 23.16
CA ASP A 298 0.27 1.54 24.22
C ASP A 298 -0.43 2.29 25.39
N GLY A 299 -1.16 3.36 25.06
CA GLY A 299 -1.87 4.22 26.02
C GLY A 299 -1.00 5.30 26.67
N LYS A 300 0.31 5.32 26.42
CA LYS A 300 1.23 6.35 26.92
C LYS A 300 1.37 7.49 25.91
N GLU A 301 1.24 8.72 26.38
CA GLU A 301 1.45 9.93 25.60
C GLU A 301 2.96 10.19 25.41
N GLU A 302 3.38 10.41 24.17
CA GLU A 302 4.75 10.82 23.83
C GLU A 302 4.89 12.35 23.82
N GLU A 303 6.05 12.86 23.40
CA GLU A 303 6.32 14.30 23.38
C GLU A 303 5.30 15.09 22.52
N TYR A 304 4.99 16.30 22.98
CA TYR A 304 4.02 17.20 22.38
C TYR A 304 4.67 18.07 21.30
N HIS A 305 4.10 17.98 20.10
CA HIS A 305 4.58 18.62 18.89
C HIS A 305 3.52 19.57 18.32
N ASP A 306 3.91 20.44 17.37
CA ASP A 306 2.96 21.26 16.61
C ASP A 306 2.14 20.39 15.65
N GLY A 307 2.73 19.29 15.19
CA GLY A 307 2.09 18.30 14.34
C GLY A 307 2.68 16.91 14.51
N VAL A 308 1.86 15.90 14.21
CA VAL A 308 2.29 14.51 14.02
C VAL A 308 1.79 14.08 12.64
N GLY A 309 2.70 13.57 11.82
CA GLY A 309 2.40 13.13 10.46
C GLY A 309 1.54 11.88 10.42
N THR A 310 0.98 11.60 9.25
CA THR A 310 0.13 10.41 9.03
C THR A 310 0.93 9.12 8.84
N THR A 311 2.26 9.21 8.64
CA THR A 311 3.16 8.06 8.53
C THR A 311 3.62 7.63 9.91
N ILE A 312 3.15 6.48 10.35
CA ILE A 312 3.49 5.83 11.60
C ILE A 312 3.73 4.35 11.29
N VAL A 313 4.88 3.80 11.67
CA VAL A 313 5.28 2.43 11.30
C VAL A 313 5.97 1.72 12.47
N PHE A 314 5.68 0.43 12.61
CA PHE A 314 6.47 -0.49 13.44
C PHE A 314 7.53 -1.19 12.60
N SER A 315 8.65 -1.57 13.22
CA SER A 315 9.56 -2.54 12.62
C SER A 315 8.92 -3.92 12.49
N PRO A 316 9.37 -4.77 11.56
CA PRO A 316 8.86 -6.14 11.40
C PRO A 316 8.87 -6.97 12.70
N ASP A 317 9.88 -6.80 13.56
CA ASP A 317 9.98 -7.47 14.86
C ASP A 317 9.09 -6.85 15.97
N SER A 318 8.30 -5.81 15.65
CA SER A 318 7.38 -5.09 16.56
C SER A 318 8.03 -4.29 17.69
N ARG A 319 9.37 -4.30 17.77
CA ARG A 319 10.09 -3.66 18.88
C ARG A 319 10.26 -2.17 18.68
N ARG A 320 10.47 -1.75 17.44
CA ARG A 320 10.78 -0.36 17.09
C ARG A 320 9.58 0.33 16.45
N VAL A 321 9.52 1.64 16.63
CA VAL A 321 8.46 2.49 16.12
C VAL A 321 9.04 3.77 15.57
N ALA A 322 8.51 4.22 14.43
CA ALA A 322 8.90 5.47 13.82
C ALA A 322 7.68 6.28 13.37
N TYR A 323 7.73 7.59 13.59
CA TYR A 323 6.70 8.52 13.13
C TYR A 323 7.31 9.88 12.77
N VAL A 324 6.58 10.67 11.99
CA VAL A 324 6.98 12.04 11.65
C VAL A 324 6.43 13.01 12.69
N ALA A 325 7.28 13.86 13.23
CA ALA A 325 6.90 14.96 14.11
C ALA A 325 7.17 16.30 13.42
N GLN A 326 6.44 17.34 13.84
CA GLN A 326 6.62 18.70 13.35
C GLN A 326 6.81 19.67 14.52
N LYS A 327 7.85 20.49 14.43
CA LYS A 327 8.17 21.57 15.38
C LYS A 327 8.67 22.78 14.61
N GLU A 328 8.09 23.95 14.86
CA GLU A 328 8.52 25.22 14.25
C GLU A 328 8.62 25.17 12.71
N LYS A 329 7.63 24.53 12.07
CA LYS A 329 7.55 24.31 10.60
C LYS A 329 8.64 23.39 10.02
N LYS A 330 9.49 22.79 10.84
CA LYS A 330 10.42 21.72 10.44
C LYS A 330 9.86 20.37 10.82
N TYR A 331 10.32 19.34 10.12
CA TYR A 331 9.89 17.96 10.32
C TYR A 331 11.08 17.10 10.73
N SER A 332 10.85 16.18 11.65
CA SER A 332 11.83 15.20 12.12
C SER A 332 11.17 13.81 12.12
N VAL A 333 11.99 12.77 12.02
CA VAL A 333 11.53 11.40 12.28
C VAL A 333 11.90 11.05 13.71
N VAL A 334 10.90 10.70 14.51
CA VAL A 334 11.10 10.17 15.86
C VAL A 334 11.19 8.65 15.75
N ILE A 335 12.28 8.07 16.23
CA ILE A 335 12.51 6.62 16.24
C ILE A 335 12.71 6.19 17.68
N ASP A 336 11.85 5.31 18.18
CA ASP A 336 11.93 4.77 19.54
C ASP A 336 11.97 5.87 20.62
N GLY A 337 11.16 6.92 20.41
CA GLY A 337 11.08 8.09 21.30
C GLY A 337 12.23 9.09 21.15
N LYS A 338 13.19 8.85 20.25
CA LYS A 338 14.31 9.76 19.99
C LYS A 338 14.08 10.55 18.72
N GLU A 339 14.00 11.87 18.85
CA GLU A 339 13.85 12.78 17.72
C GLU A 339 15.16 12.86 16.90
N GLY A 340 15.05 12.67 15.59
CA GLY A 340 16.16 12.81 14.65
C GLY A 340 16.42 14.26 14.23
N LYS A 341 17.28 14.43 13.22
CA LYS A 341 17.56 15.75 12.63
C LYS A 341 16.30 16.35 11.99
N GLN A 342 16.19 17.67 12.03
CA GLN A 342 15.11 18.45 11.43
C GLN A 342 15.39 18.76 9.95
N PHE A 343 14.33 18.67 9.15
CA PHE A 343 14.33 18.86 7.69
C PHE A 343 13.17 19.76 7.26
N ASP A 344 13.22 20.26 6.01
CA ASP A 344 12.14 21.09 5.44
C ASP A 344 10.88 20.27 5.18
N ALA A 345 11.05 19.00 4.82
CA ALA A 345 9.98 18.03 4.67
C ALA A 345 10.50 16.61 4.86
N ILE A 346 9.60 15.70 5.28
CA ILE A 346 9.79 14.25 5.22
C ILE A 346 8.79 13.69 4.22
N GLY A 347 9.25 12.81 3.33
CA GLY A 347 8.42 12.21 2.29
C GLY A 347 7.26 11.43 2.89
N ASN A 348 6.03 11.71 2.45
CA ASN A 348 4.82 11.07 2.97
C ASN A 348 4.83 9.56 2.66
N GLY A 349 4.79 8.73 3.70
CA GLY A 349 4.84 7.28 3.57
C GLY A 349 6.22 6.73 3.18
N SER A 350 7.30 7.50 3.40
CA SER A 350 8.66 7.08 3.02
C SER A 350 9.42 6.32 4.11
N ILE A 351 8.93 6.28 5.36
CA ILE A 351 9.62 5.57 6.45
C ILE A 351 9.47 4.07 6.24
N VAL A 352 10.59 3.37 6.05
CA VAL A 352 10.65 1.92 5.90
C VAL A 352 11.71 1.32 6.83
N PHE A 353 11.35 0.24 7.51
CA PHE A 353 12.30 -0.62 8.22
C PHE A 353 12.77 -1.75 7.30
N SER A 354 14.02 -2.19 7.45
CA SER A 354 14.49 -3.43 6.82
C SER A 354 13.80 -4.65 7.42
N GLN A 355 13.78 -5.77 6.68
CA GLN A 355 13.11 -6.99 7.12
C GLN A 355 13.69 -7.55 8.42
N ASP A 356 15.00 -7.39 8.63
CA ASP A 356 15.67 -7.75 9.88
C ASP A 356 15.49 -6.72 11.03
N SER A 357 14.70 -5.66 10.81
CA SER A 357 14.36 -4.59 11.76
C SER A 357 15.53 -3.70 12.23
N LYS A 358 16.74 -3.91 11.69
CA LYS A 358 17.94 -3.17 12.12
C LYS A 358 18.04 -1.82 11.45
N ASN A 359 17.71 -1.75 10.16
CA ASN A 359 17.86 -0.54 9.37
C ASN A 359 16.52 0.19 9.22
N VAL A 360 16.58 1.51 9.14
CA VAL A 360 15.44 2.38 8.85
C VAL A 360 15.87 3.43 7.84
N ALA A 361 15.04 3.64 6.83
CA ALA A 361 15.25 4.64 5.79
C ALA A 361 14.02 5.51 5.61
N TYR A 362 14.22 6.77 5.22
CA TYR A 362 13.15 7.68 4.84
C TYR A 362 13.63 8.75 3.87
N GLY A 363 12.71 9.31 3.08
CA GLY A 363 12.99 10.44 2.21
C GLY A 363 12.89 11.75 2.98
N ALA A 364 13.85 12.65 2.78
CA ALA A 364 13.89 13.97 3.40
C ALA A 364 14.19 15.06 2.35
N GLN A 365 13.86 16.30 2.69
CA GLN A 365 14.13 17.47 1.88
C GLN A 365 14.91 18.52 2.68
N SER A 366 15.92 19.13 2.03
CA SER A 366 16.58 20.35 2.53
C SER A 366 16.87 21.28 1.37
N GLY A 367 16.31 22.49 1.43
CA GLY A 367 16.27 23.41 0.31
C GLY A 367 15.51 22.80 -0.88
N ASN A 368 16.11 22.88 -2.05
CA ASN A 368 15.56 22.35 -3.31
C ASN A 368 15.98 20.91 -3.62
N LYS A 369 16.69 20.24 -2.70
CA LYS A 369 17.18 18.87 -2.91
C LYS A 369 16.48 17.88 -2.00
N ARG A 370 16.26 16.69 -2.52
CA ARG A 370 15.72 15.53 -1.81
C ARG A 370 16.78 14.44 -1.70
N PHE A 371 16.73 13.68 -0.63
CA PHE A 371 17.69 12.62 -0.35
C PHE A 371 17.07 11.57 0.57
N VAL A 372 17.71 10.41 0.65
CA VAL A 372 17.37 9.38 1.61
C VAL A 372 18.21 9.59 2.88
N VAL A 373 17.59 9.41 4.04
CA VAL A 373 18.29 9.24 5.30
C VAL A 373 18.24 7.77 5.68
N LEU A 374 19.40 7.12 5.76
CA LEU A 374 19.54 5.72 6.15
C LEU A 374 20.22 5.66 7.53
N ASN A 375 19.52 5.15 8.54
CA ASN A 375 20.01 5.06 9.92
C ASN A 375 20.55 6.38 10.48
N GLY A 376 19.90 7.49 10.13
CA GLY A 376 20.31 8.84 10.54
C GLY A 376 21.42 9.48 9.69
N LYS A 377 22.00 8.75 8.73
CA LYS A 377 22.99 9.29 7.78
C LYS A 377 22.29 9.79 6.52
N GLU A 378 22.59 11.03 6.12
CA GLU A 378 22.12 11.60 4.84
C GLU A 378 22.91 10.99 3.67
N GLU A 379 22.19 10.41 2.71
CA GLU A 379 22.75 9.90 1.46
C GLU A 379 22.83 11.00 0.39
N LYS A 380 23.27 10.64 -0.82
CA LYS A 380 23.43 11.57 -1.95
C LYS A 380 22.14 12.36 -2.21
N LYS A 381 22.32 13.65 -2.55
CA LYS A 381 21.23 14.60 -2.83
C LYS A 381 20.89 14.63 -4.32
N PHE A 382 19.59 14.64 -4.60
CA PHE A 382 18.99 14.57 -5.93
C PHE A 382 17.95 15.68 -6.11
N ASP A 383 17.50 15.90 -7.35
CA ASP A 383 16.42 16.85 -7.64
C ASP A 383 15.09 16.34 -7.05
N ASP A 384 14.86 15.02 -7.16
CA ASP A 384 13.72 14.36 -6.52
C ASP A 384 14.05 12.92 -6.10
N ILE A 385 13.26 12.40 -5.16
CA ILE A 385 13.19 10.99 -4.78
C ILE A 385 11.76 10.50 -5.02
N GLY A 386 11.62 9.40 -5.74
CA GLY A 386 10.33 8.81 -6.08
C GLY A 386 9.50 8.51 -4.84
N ASN A 387 8.27 9.03 -4.82
CA ASN A 387 7.37 8.85 -3.69
C ASN A 387 7.08 7.35 -3.44
N LYS A 388 7.20 6.89 -2.19
CA LYS A 388 7.03 5.48 -1.79
C LYS A 388 7.87 4.46 -2.60
N SER A 389 9.00 4.90 -3.16
CA SER A 389 9.89 4.01 -3.93
C SER A 389 10.91 3.25 -3.09
N LEU A 390 11.13 3.65 -1.84
CA LEU A 390 12.12 3.04 -0.95
C LEU A 390 11.72 1.61 -0.60
N ILE A 391 12.60 0.65 -0.88
CA ILE A 391 12.41 -0.78 -0.59
C ILE A 391 13.74 -1.43 -0.25
N PHE A 392 13.79 -2.19 0.86
CA PHE A 392 14.94 -3.02 1.18
C PHE A 392 14.90 -4.34 0.42
N SER A 393 16.07 -4.85 0.03
CA SER A 393 16.22 -6.21 -0.48
C SER A 393 15.75 -7.24 0.58
N PRO A 394 15.30 -8.44 0.16
CA PRO A 394 14.84 -9.49 1.09
C PRO A 394 15.83 -9.84 2.21
N ASP A 395 17.13 -9.80 1.94
CA ASP A 395 18.20 -10.02 2.93
C ASP A 395 18.56 -8.78 3.77
N SER A 396 17.83 -7.68 3.61
CA SER A 396 18.04 -6.40 4.31
C SER A 396 19.38 -5.70 4.01
N LYS A 397 20.13 -6.15 3.00
CA LYS A 397 21.48 -5.65 2.68
C LYS A 397 21.47 -4.38 1.83
N TYR A 398 20.55 -4.28 0.89
CA TYR A 398 20.49 -3.18 -0.07
C TYR A 398 19.18 -2.40 0.11
N LEU A 399 19.28 -1.08 0.05
CA LEU A 399 18.12 -0.21 -0.14
C LEU A 399 18.05 0.19 -1.61
N ALA A 400 16.89 0.00 -2.23
CA ALA A 400 16.59 0.49 -3.56
C ALA A 400 15.55 1.62 -3.52
N TYR A 401 15.68 2.61 -4.40
CA TYR A 401 14.72 3.70 -4.56
C TYR A 401 14.86 4.37 -5.92
N VAL A 402 13.84 5.12 -6.34
CA VAL A 402 13.92 5.93 -7.56
C VAL A 402 14.42 7.32 -7.20
N ALA A 403 15.36 7.85 -7.98
CA ALA A 403 15.86 9.21 -7.89
C ALA A 403 15.72 9.93 -9.23
N GLN A 404 15.79 11.26 -9.18
CA GLN A 404 15.77 12.12 -10.35
C GLN A 404 16.92 13.11 -10.32
N SER A 405 17.60 13.24 -11.46
CA SER A 405 18.61 14.27 -11.74
C SER A 405 18.48 14.69 -13.20
N ASP A 406 18.63 15.98 -13.49
CA ASP A 406 18.68 16.52 -14.85
C ASP A 406 17.49 16.07 -15.74
N ASN A 407 16.28 16.08 -15.15
CA ASN A 407 15.02 15.63 -15.77
C ASN A 407 14.99 14.17 -16.24
N LYS A 408 15.88 13.33 -15.70
CA LYS A 408 15.91 11.89 -15.94
C LYS A 408 15.73 11.15 -14.61
N GLN A 409 15.06 10.01 -14.67
CA GLN A 409 14.86 9.14 -13.52
C GLN A 409 15.70 7.88 -13.63
N PHE A 410 16.14 7.37 -12.48
CA PHE A 410 16.96 6.17 -12.39
C PHE A 410 16.71 5.49 -11.04
N VAL A 411 17.03 4.20 -10.97
CA VAL A 411 17.01 3.46 -9.71
C VAL A 411 18.37 3.59 -9.03
N VAL A 412 18.38 3.86 -7.74
CA VAL A 412 19.57 3.76 -6.89
C VAL A 412 19.45 2.48 -6.09
N VAL A 413 20.52 1.68 -6.03
CA VAL A 413 20.60 0.49 -5.17
C VAL A 413 21.89 0.52 -4.37
N GLY A 414 21.77 0.61 -3.04
CA GLY A 414 22.90 0.95 -2.17
C GLY A 414 23.41 2.34 -2.51
N ALA A 415 24.70 2.46 -2.85
CA ALA A 415 25.33 3.72 -3.25
C ALA A 415 25.47 3.91 -4.77
N LYS A 416 24.92 3.00 -5.59
CA LYS A 416 25.14 2.97 -7.05
C LYS A 416 23.86 3.31 -7.82
N GLU A 417 24.04 4.10 -8.86
CA GLU A 417 23.00 4.60 -9.76
C GLU A 417 22.90 3.69 -10.99
N GLU A 418 21.69 3.24 -11.30
CA GLU A 418 21.39 2.49 -12.54
C GLU A 418 21.27 3.45 -13.74
N LYS A 419 21.00 2.88 -14.92
CA LYS A 419 20.80 3.64 -16.15
C LYS A 419 19.67 4.67 -16.00
N PHE A 420 19.83 5.79 -16.71
CA PHE A 420 18.90 6.93 -16.73
C PHE A 420 17.84 6.74 -17.80
N TYR A 421 16.59 7.05 -17.45
CA TYR A 421 15.40 6.92 -18.28
C TYR A 421 14.60 8.22 -18.30
N ASP A 422 13.68 8.37 -19.26
CA ASP A 422 12.76 9.51 -19.29
C ASP A 422 11.82 9.49 -18.07
N ASN A 423 11.43 8.29 -17.64
CA ASN A 423 10.59 8.07 -16.46
C ASN A 423 10.76 6.64 -15.93
N ILE A 424 10.60 6.45 -14.61
CA ILE A 424 10.41 5.14 -13.97
C ILE A 424 8.96 5.07 -13.46
N ILE A 425 8.25 4.00 -13.79
CA ILE A 425 6.84 3.87 -13.40
C ILE A 425 6.77 3.48 -11.92
N ILE A 426 6.41 4.41 -11.01
CA ILE A 426 6.36 4.16 -9.56
C ILE A 426 4.93 3.80 -9.07
N SER A 427 4.00 3.50 -9.98
CA SER A 427 2.66 3.04 -9.59
C SER A 427 2.73 1.69 -8.87
N ALA A 428 1.66 1.29 -8.16
CA ALA A 428 1.61 -0.02 -7.49
C ALA A 428 1.90 -1.19 -8.45
N MET A 429 1.73 -0.97 -9.76
CA MET A 429 1.94 -1.88 -10.88
C MET A 429 3.18 -1.50 -11.71
N GLY A 430 4.21 -0.93 -11.08
CA GLY A 430 5.47 -0.56 -11.74
C GLY A 430 6.67 -0.38 -10.81
N ARG A 431 6.44 -0.42 -9.49
CA ARG A 431 7.47 -0.33 -8.45
C ARG A 431 8.67 -1.25 -8.71
N ILE A 432 9.79 -0.91 -8.10
CA ILE A 432 10.95 -1.80 -7.99
C ILE A 432 10.49 -3.08 -7.25
N VAL A 433 10.67 -4.23 -7.87
CA VAL A 433 10.35 -5.55 -7.31
C VAL A 433 11.62 -6.37 -7.22
N PHE A 434 11.97 -6.83 -6.02
CA PHE A 434 13.02 -7.82 -5.83
C PHE A 434 12.48 -9.23 -6.09
N ASP A 435 13.06 -9.93 -7.06
CA ASP A 435 12.79 -11.36 -7.32
C ASP A 435 13.61 -12.27 -6.38
N SER A 436 14.78 -11.79 -5.95
CA SER A 436 15.67 -12.40 -4.97
C SER A 436 16.52 -11.32 -4.28
N SER A 437 17.36 -11.67 -3.31
CA SER A 437 18.26 -10.72 -2.64
C SER A 437 19.24 -10.01 -3.58
N ASP A 438 19.54 -10.63 -4.72
CA ASP A 438 20.49 -10.17 -5.72
C ASP A 438 19.85 -9.84 -7.08
N ARG A 439 18.52 -9.94 -7.24
CA ARG A 439 17.85 -9.66 -8.52
C ARG A 439 16.58 -8.86 -8.31
N PHE A 440 16.40 -7.84 -9.14
CA PHE A 440 15.21 -7.02 -9.13
C PHE A 440 14.84 -6.56 -10.54
N HIS A 441 13.58 -6.15 -10.71
CA HIS A 441 13.11 -5.56 -11.94
C HIS A 441 12.21 -4.35 -11.70
N TYR A 442 12.08 -3.51 -12.72
CA TYR A 442 11.21 -2.33 -12.72
C TYR A 442 10.81 -1.95 -14.15
N LEU A 443 9.79 -1.10 -14.29
CA LEU A 443 9.36 -0.59 -15.57
C LEU A 443 9.94 0.82 -15.82
N ALA A 444 10.53 0.99 -17.00
CA ALA A 444 11.11 2.26 -17.42
C ALA A 444 10.53 2.73 -18.76
N VAL A 445 10.44 4.04 -18.92
CA VAL A 445 10.03 4.69 -20.16
C VAL A 445 11.25 5.32 -20.82
N MET A 446 11.45 5.00 -22.09
CA MET A 446 12.48 5.61 -22.92
C MET A 446 11.91 5.85 -24.31
N ASN A 447 11.96 7.09 -24.79
CA ASN A 447 11.28 7.53 -26.00
C ASN A 447 9.76 7.25 -25.92
N LYS A 448 9.21 6.48 -26.87
CA LYS A 448 7.80 6.03 -26.90
C LYS A 448 7.62 4.58 -26.43
N GLY A 449 8.67 3.93 -25.92
CA GLY A 449 8.66 2.54 -25.50
C GLY A 449 8.58 2.37 -23.97
N VAL A 450 7.91 1.31 -23.54
CA VAL A 450 7.93 0.83 -22.15
C VAL A 450 8.79 -0.43 -22.09
N TYR A 451 9.76 -0.43 -21.17
CA TYR A 451 10.77 -1.47 -21.03
C TYR A 451 10.67 -2.14 -19.64
N LEU A 452 10.77 -3.47 -19.62
CA LEU A 452 11.09 -4.22 -18.41
C LEU A 452 12.61 -4.20 -18.26
N VAL A 453 13.08 -3.62 -17.16
CA VAL A 453 14.50 -3.60 -16.81
C VAL A 453 14.73 -4.63 -15.73
N ASP A 454 15.50 -5.67 -16.05
CA ASP A 454 15.96 -6.71 -15.13
C ASP A 454 17.40 -6.40 -14.71
N VAL A 455 17.69 -6.42 -13.42
CA VAL A 455 19.02 -6.13 -12.88
C VAL A 455 19.44 -7.21 -11.88
N LYS A 456 20.67 -7.73 -12.05
CA LYS A 456 21.33 -8.64 -11.11
C LYS A 456 22.52 -7.97 -10.43
N ILE A 457 22.57 -8.03 -9.10
CA ILE A 457 23.58 -7.48 -8.21
C ILE A 457 24.61 -8.58 -7.88
N GLY A 458 25.73 -8.61 -8.60
CA GLY A 458 26.81 -9.57 -8.36
C GLY A 458 26.57 -10.93 -9.03
N GLY A 459 27.56 -11.36 -9.81
CA GLY A 459 27.61 -12.68 -10.43
C GLY A 459 28.12 -12.62 -11.88
N ASN A 460 29.22 -13.33 -12.14
CA ASN A 460 29.71 -13.63 -13.50
C ASN A 460 28.71 -14.43 -14.32
#